data_AF-A0A2N7JNB7-F1
#
_entry.id   AF-A0A2N7JNB7-F1
#
_cell.length_a   1.000
_cell.length_b   1.000
_cell.length_c   1.000
_cell.angle_alpha   90.00
_cell.angle_beta   90.00
_cell.angle_gamma   90.00
#
_symmetry.space_group_name_H-M   'P 1'
#
loop_
_entity.id
_entity.type
_entity.pdbx_description
1 polymer ?
#
loop_
_entity_poly.entity_id
_entity_poly.type
_entity_poly.pdbx_seq_one_letter_code
_entity_poly.pdbx_strand_id
1 'polypeptide(L)'
;MSKYQEAKRIVRDYFDAIENATHENVAEVLKAHTSKDYLWRGVYPFREQEGAQAAADIFWAPMMKSMTRMQRRQDIFIGGNNEVNPDEIWVMSMGHFMGLFDAEYLGMRPTGKIMNVRYAEFNCVVDGKITKTGLFLDLLGMMDQAGCYPLPPSTGKHFVYPGPRNHDGLLFEDAAPEEGVATLALVNKMVDDLSALNDSGAMGCPPEVLAKSWSKDMIWYGPCGIGASYTIPRYQQQHQLPFRNNLKDKKFNGHVCRFAEGNFSCFFGWPNLSNTPTGGFLGMTGGEVRANMQVVDVYYRDGDKLSENWVLIDLPYWLQQQGLDVFERTSTIMNPTL
;
A
#
# COMPACT_ATOMS: atom_id res chain seq x y z
N MET A 1 -30.45 4.58 -4.38
CA MET A 1 -30.16 3.79 -3.17
C MET A 1 -28.67 3.88 -2.94
N SER A 2 -28.24 4.15 -1.71
CA SER A 2 -26.81 4.15 -1.36
C SER A 2 -26.26 2.73 -1.43
N LYS A 3 -25.31 2.49 -2.32
CA LYS A 3 -24.66 1.21 -2.57
C LYS A 3 -23.54 0.92 -1.57
N TYR A 4 -22.78 1.92 -1.14
CA TYR A 4 -21.57 1.72 -0.30
C TYR A 4 -21.65 2.39 1.08
N GLN A 5 -22.63 3.28 1.30
CA GLN A 5 -22.75 4.04 2.56
C GLN A 5 -22.76 3.20 3.84
N GLU A 6 -23.42 2.05 3.84
CA GLU A 6 -23.45 1.18 5.01
C GLU A 6 -22.07 0.62 5.34
N ALA A 7 -21.38 0.06 4.34
CA ALA A 7 -20.03 -0.47 4.49
C ALA A 7 -19.02 0.62 4.90
N LYS A 8 -19.13 1.80 4.29
CA LYS A 8 -18.32 2.98 4.65
C LYS A 8 -18.55 3.42 6.09
N ARG A 9 -19.79 3.43 6.57
CA ARG A 9 -20.09 3.76 7.98
C ARG A 9 -19.44 2.73 8.91
N ILE A 10 -19.62 1.44 8.65
CA ILE A 10 -19.03 0.34 9.46
C ILE A 10 -17.51 0.49 9.57
N VAL A 11 -16.83 0.79 8.46
CA VAL A 11 -15.37 0.94 8.44
C VAL A 11 -14.92 2.23 9.14
N ARG A 12 -15.69 3.32 9.05
CA ARG A 12 -15.41 4.54 9.83
C ARG A 12 -15.61 4.31 11.33
N ASP A 13 -16.69 3.66 11.73
CA ASP A 13 -16.94 3.31 13.13
C ASP A 13 -15.80 2.44 13.69
N TYR A 14 -15.28 1.51 12.86
CA TYR A 14 -14.09 0.73 13.18
C TYR A 14 -12.82 1.58 13.32
N PHE A 15 -12.56 2.51 12.39
CA PHE A 15 -11.39 3.39 12.48
C PHE A 15 -11.43 4.29 13.70
N ASP A 16 -12.59 4.87 14.01
CA ASP A 16 -12.79 5.70 15.20
C ASP A 16 -12.57 4.88 16.47
N ALA A 17 -13.06 3.64 16.52
CA ALA A 17 -12.84 2.74 17.65
C ALA A 17 -11.36 2.37 17.83
N ILE A 18 -10.63 2.10 16.75
CA ILE A 18 -9.19 1.81 16.79
C ILE A 18 -8.38 3.03 17.23
N GLU A 19 -8.71 4.24 16.75
CA GLU A 19 -8.00 5.45 17.15
C GLU A 19 -8.19 5.79 18.64
N ASN A 20 -9.33 5.40 19.22
CA ASN A 20 -9.61 5.52 20.65
C ASN A 20 -9.17 4.30 21.49
N ALA A 21 -8.62 3.26 20.86
CA ALA A 21 -8.13 2.08 21.55
C ALA A 21 -6.76 2.31 22.18
N THR A 22 -6.38 1.38 23.05
CA THR A 22 -5.05 1.28 23.65
C THR A 22 -4.45 -0.06 23.30
N HIS A 23 -3.14 -0.20 23.47
CA HIS A 23 -2.46 -1.49 23.29
C HIS A 23 -3.00 -2.61 24.20
N GLU A 24 -3.71 -2.28 25.28
CA GLU A 24 -4.29 -3.24 26.23
C GLU A 24 -5.67 -3.75 25.79
N ASN A 25 -6.48 -2.92 25.12
CA ASN A 25 -7.87 -3.24 24.78
C ASN A 25 -8.15 -3.42 23.29
N VAL A 26 -7.17 -3.19 22.40
CA VAL A 26 -7.37 -3.23 20.94
C VAL A 26 -7.88 -4.59 20.43
N ALA A 27 -7.56 -5.69 21.12
CA ALA A 27 -8.09 -7.01 20.79
C ALA A 27 -9.62 -7.09 20.96
N GLU A 28 -10.17 -6.46 21.99
CA GLU A 28 -11.61 -6.41 22.24
C GLU A 28 -12.32 -5.51 21.22
N VAL A 29 -11.69 -4.38 20.89
CA VAL A 29 -12.16 -3.47 19.83
C VAL A 29 -12.23 -4.19 18.49
N LEU A 30 -11.16 -4.90 18.08
CA LEU A 30 -11.19 -5.68 16.84
C LEU A 30 -12.29 -6.72 16.86
N LYS A 31 -12.43 -7.51 17.94
CA LYS A 31 -13.50 -8.53 18.08
C LYS A 31 -14.90 -7.92 17.95
N ALA A 32 -15.09 -6.68 18.40
CA ALA A 32 -16.37 -5.99 18.30
C ALA A 32 -16.70 -5.56 16.86
N HIS A 33 -15.72 -5.34 15.98
CA HIS A 33 -15.93 -4.84 14.62
C HIS A 33 -15.73 -5.90 13.52
N THR A 34 -15.01 -6.98 13.81
CA THR A 34 -14.71 -8.03 12.84
C THR A 34 -15.60 -9.27 13.01
N SER A 35 -15.67 -10.12 11.99
CA SER A 35 -16.35 -11.41 12.08
C SER A 35 -15.54 -12.45 12.88
N LYS A 36 -16.13 -13.61 13.15
CA LYS A 36 -15.47 -14.73 13.86
C LYS A 36 -14.38 -15.40 13.02
N ASP A 37 -14.55 -15.39 11.71
CA ASP A 37 -13.67 -15.93 10.67
C ASP A 37 -12.78 -14.86 10.03
N TYR A 38 -12.55 -13.76 10.76
CA TYR A 38 -11.80 -12.61 10.29
C TYR A 38 -10.38 -12.98 9.83
N LEU A 39 -10.02 -12.60 8.61
CA LEU A 39 -8.69 -12.78 8.05
C LEU A 39 -7.99 -11.44 7.85
N TRP A 40 -6.89 -11.22 8.57
CA TRP A 40 -6.07 -10.02 8.42
C TRP A 40 -4.78 -10.32 7.69
N ARG A 41 -4.40 -9.47 6.74
CA ARG A 41 -3.12 -9.52 6.03
C ARG A 41 -2.36 -8.23 6.29
N GLY A 42 -1.16 -8.34 6.86
CA GLY A 42 -0.23 -7.23 7.02
C GLY A 42 1.07 -7.46 6.27
N VAL A 43 1.73 -6.37 5.85
CA VAL A 43 3.09 -6.42 5.30
C VAL A 43 4.06 -7.17 6.23
N TYR A 44 5.18 -7.64 5.69
CA TYR A 44 6.21 -8.27 6.50
C TYR A 44 6.70 -7.32 7.61
N PRO A 45 6.87 -7.80 8.87
CA PRO A 45 6.90 -9.21 9.28
C PRO A 45 5.55 -9.81 9.73
N PHE A 46 4.46 -9.06 9.66
CA PHE A 46 3.19 -9.46 10.29
C PHE A 46 2.42 -10.53 9.52
N ARG A 47 2.44 -10.49 8.18
CA ARG A 47 1.86 -11.52 7.31
C ARG A 47 0.38 -11.80 7.59
N GLU A 48 -0.09 -12.98 7.21
CA GLU A 48 -1.47 -13.43 7.40
C GLU A 48 -1.75 -13.84 8.84
N GLN A 49 -2.88 -13.39 9.38
CA GLN A 49 -3.31 -13.61 10.75
C GLN A 49 -4.79 -13.99 10.78
N GLU A 50 -5.11 -15.03 11.53
CA GLU A 50 -6.48 -15.52 11.68
C GLU A 50 -7.08 -15.01 13.00
N GLY A 51 -8.14 -14.21 12.87
CA GLY A 51 -8.90 -13.68 13.98
C GLY A 51 -8.36 -12.37 14.57
N ALA A 52 -9.26 -11.67 15.27
CA ALA A 52 -9.00 -10.36 15.85
C ALA A 52 -7.87 -10.35 16.89
N GLN A 53 -7.75 -11.42 17.67
CA GLN A 53 -6.72 -11.52 18.70
C GLN A 53 -5.31 -11.58 18.09
N ALA A 54 -5.12 -12.41 17.07
CA ALA A 54 -3.83 -12.56 16.41
C ALA A 54 -3.39 -11.22 15.78
N ALA A 55 -4.29 -10.53 15.07
CA ALA A 55 -4.02 -9.22 14.50
C ALA A 55 -3.70 -8.14 15.56
N ALA A 56 -4.37 -8.19 16.72
CA ALA A 56 -4.05 -7.31 17.84
C ALA A 56 -2.64 -7.56 18.37
N ASP A 57 -2.32 -8.81 18.70
CA ASP A 57 -1.10 -9.17 19.39
C ASP A 57 0.15 -8.95 18.52
N ILE A 58 0.04 -9.26 17.22
CA ILE A 58 1.18 -9.22 16.30
C ILE A 58 1.46 -7.82 15.74
N PHE A 59 0.44 -6.98 15.57
CA PHE A 59 0.56 -5.69 14.89
C PHE A 59 0.06 -4.53 15.74
N TRP A 60 -1.23 -4.50 16.06
CA TRP A 60 -1.85 -3.29 16.60
C TRP A 60 -1.34 -2.92 17.99
N ALA A 61 -1.27 -3.87 18.92
CA ALA A 61 -0.80 -3.60 20.28
C ALA A 61 0.68 -3.18 20.30
N PRO A 62 1.61 -3.87 19.61
CA PRO A 62 3.00 -3.39 19.47
C PRO A 62 3.11 -2.01 18.83
N MET A 63 2.37 -1.74 17.75
CA MET A 63 2.37 -0.44 17.06
C MET A 63 1.86 0.66 18.00
N MET A 64 0.72 0.47 18.68
CA MET A 64 0.14 1.46 19.60
C MET A 64 1.00 1.71 20.83
N LYS A 65 1.77 0.71 21.29
CA LYS A 65 2.72 0.85 22.38
C LYS A 65 3.93 1.72 21.97
N SER A 66 4.35 1.60 20.72
CA SER A 66 5.50 2.34 20.18
C SER A 66 5.16 3.75 19.70
N MET A 67 4.07 3.87 18.93
CA MET A 67 3.55 5.09 18.34
C MET A 67 2.45 5.66 19.24
N THR A 68 2.82 6.48 20.22
CA THR A 68 1.85 7.08 21.15
C THR A 68 1.12 8.25 20.50
N ARG A 69 -0.08 8.57 21.00
CA ARG A 69 -0.94 9.64 20.48
C ARG A 69 -1.22 9.50 18.97
N MET A 70 -1.28 8.26 18.49
CA MET A 70 -1.47 7.95 17.07
C MET A 70 -2.83 8.46 16.59
N GLN A 71 -2.84 9.07 15.41
CA GLN A 71 -4.02 9.57 14.70
C GLN A 71 -4.01 9.04 13.27
N ARG A 72 -5.19 8.71 12.73
CA ARG A 72 -5.35 8.36 11.32
C ARG A 72 -5.62 9.63 10.51
N ARG A 73 -4.66 10.02 9.69
CA ARG A 73 -4.80 11.12 8.73
C ARG A 73 -5.14 10.54 7.36
N GLN A 74 -6.44 10.49 7.06
CA GLN A 74 -6.93 9.94 5.80
C GLN A 74 -6.71 10.93 4.65
N ASP A 75 -6.17 10.44 3.55
CA ASP A 75 -5.98 11.17 2.30
C ASP A 75 -7.00 10.73 1.24
N ILE A 76 -7.32 9.42 1.20
CA ILE A 76 -8.29 8.82 0.28
C ILE A 76 -9.16 7.83 1.05
N PHE A 77 -10.48 7.87 0.83
CA PHE A 77 -11.46 6.96 1.40
C PHE A 77 -12.57 6.67 0.38
N ILE A 78 -12.65 5.43 -0.10
CA ILE A 78 -13.59 5.00 -1.14
C ILE A 78 -14.15 3.60 -0.89
N GLY A 79 -15.34 3.31 -1.41
CA GLY A 79 -15.98 1.99 -1.36
C GLY A 79 -16.36 1.45 -2.74
N GLY A 80 -16.38 0.14 -2.92
CA GLY A 80 -16.74 -0.45 -4.21
C GLY A 80 -16.98 -1.95 -4.15
N ASN A 81 -17.59 -2.49 -5.22
CA ASN A 81 -17.65 -3.93 -5.42
C ASN A 81 -16.32 -4.43 -5.95
N ASN A 82 -15.83 -5.53 -5.39
CA ASN A 82 -14.62 -6.16 -5.87
C ASN A 82 -14.82 -6.78 -7.26
N GLU A 83 -14.06 -6.35 -8.26
CA GLU A 83 -14.08 -6.92 -9.62
C GLU A 83 -13.71 -8.41 -9.63
N VAL A 84 -12.88 -8.86 -8.69
CA VAL A 84 -12.44 -10.26 -8.54
C VAL A 84 -13.53 -11.15 -7.92
N ASN A 85 -14.33 -10.58 -7.02
CA ASN A 85 -15.48 -11.25 -6.40
C ASN A 85 -16.64 -10.25 -6.25
N PRO A 86 -17.54 -10.15 -7.25
CA PRO A 86 -18.55 -9.08 -7.32
C PRO A 86 -19.51 -8.99 -6.12
N ASP A 87 -19.67 -10.10 -5.40
CA ASP A 87 -20.53 -10.20 -4.21
C ASP A 87 -19.91 -9.53 -2.98
N GLU A 88 -18.62 -9.24 -3.00
CA GLU A 88 -17.92 -8.56 -1.91
C GLU A 88 -17.92 -7.04 -2.08
N ILE A 89 -18.31 -6.33 -1.02
CA ILE A 89 -18.13 -4.89 -0.89
C ILE A 89 -16.89 -4.62 -0.07
N TRP A 90 -15.98 -3.82 -0.62
CA TRP A 90 -14.76 -3.39 0.03
C TRP A 90 -14.75 -1.89 0.23
N VAL A 91 -14.12 -1.45 1.30
CA VAL A 91 -13.82 -0.04 1.59
C VAL A 91 -12.32 0.09 1.76
N MET A 92 -11.72 1.06 1.09
CA MET A 92 -10.29 1.34 1.14
C MET A 92 -10.05 2.73 1.74
N SER A 93 -9.12 2.80 2.67
CA SER A 93 -8.57 4.05 3.20
C SER A 93 -7.07 4.08 2.98
N MET A 94 -6.55 5.22 2.58
CA MET A 94 -5.12 5.49 2.42
C MET A 94 -4.79 6.80 3.11
N GLY A 95 -3.59 6.87 3.69
CA GLY A 95 -3.06 8.10 4.26
C GLY A 95 -1.89 7.83 5.17
N HIS A 96 -1.89 8.44 6.35
CA HIS A 96 -0.80 8.36 7.32
C HIS A 96 -1.32 8.06 8.74
N PHE A 97 -0.66 7.14 9.43
CA PHE A 97 -0.69 7.09 10.89
C PHE A 97 0.35 8.09 11.43
N MET A 98 -0.12 9.14 12.09
CA MET A 98 0.72 10.18 12.68
C MET A 98 0.78 10.00 14.19
N GLY A 99 1.96 9.96 14.80
CA GLY A 99 2.11 9.82 16.24
C GLY A 99 3.52 10.16 16.72
N LEU A 100 3.79 9.94 18.01
CA LEU A 100 5.12 10.08 18.61
C LEU A 100 5.78 8.71 18.75
N PHE A 101 7.01 8.59 18.25
CA PHE A 101 7.77 7.34 18.33
C PHE A 101 8.54 7.24 19.65
N ASP A 102 7.87 6.75 20.68
CA ASP A 102 8.32 6.82 22.08
C ASP A 102 8.84 5.49 22.64
N ALA A 103 8.51 4.36 22.00
CA ALA A 103 9.10 3.06 22.35
C ALA A 103 9.60 2.32 21.11
N GLU A 104 10.54 1.41 21.33
CA GLU A 104 11.17 0.57 20.29
C GLU A 104 10.12 -0.18 19.45
N TYR A 105 10.39 -0.31 18.15
CA TYR A 105 9.57 -1.08 17.22
C TYR A 105 10.41 -1.67 16.09
N LEU A 106 10.35 -2.99 15.90
CA LEU A 106 11.03 -3.72 14.81
C LEU A 106 12.55 -3.42 14.69
N GLY A 107 13.24 -3.29 15.81
CA GLY A 107 14.65 -2.94 15.91
C GLY A 107 14.94 -1.43 15.86
N MET A 108 13.96 -0.58 15.56
CA MET A 108 14.14 0.87 15.48
C MET A 108 14.15 1.50 16.87
N ARG A 109 15.15 2.32 17.18
CA ARG A 109 15.23 3.04 18.45
C ARG A 109 14.28 4.24 18.47
N PRO A 110 13.53 4.46 19.56
CA PRO A 110 12.59 5.57 19.65
C PRO A 110 13.31 6.90 19.50
N THR A 111 12.66 7.83 18.79
CA THR A 111 13.21 9.18 18.54
C THR A 111 12.58 10.23 19.43
N GLY A 112 11.44 9.95 20.06
CA GLY A 112 10.61 10.92 20.79
C GLY A 112 10.04 12.02 19.90
N LYS A 113 10.02 11.80 18.58
CA LYS A 113 9.59 12.79 17.57
C LYS A 113 8.36 12.28 16.83
N ILE A 114 7.70 13.22 16.14
CA ILE A 114 6.63 12.90 15.22
C ILE A 114 7.11 11.94 14.12
N MET A 115 6.29 10.93 13.84
CA MET A 115 6.40 10.06 12.67
C MET A 115 5.08 10.07 11.89
N ASN A 116 5.18 9.94 10.58
CA ASN A 116 4.06 9.77 9.65
C ASN A 116 4.26 8.45 8.89
N VAL A 117 3.60 7.39 9.33
CA VAL A 117 3.68 6.07 8.69
C VAL A 117 2.59 5.96 7.64
N ARG A 118 2.99 5.96 6.37
CA ARG A 118 2.06 5.82 5.25
C ARG A 118 1.39 4.45 5.27
N TYR A 119 0.08 4.42 5.03
CA TYR A 119 -0.70 3.19 4.94
C TYR A 119 -1.66 3.17 3.75
N ALA A 120 -2.05 1.96 3.35
CA ALA A 120 -3.30 1.69 2.62
C ALA A 120 -3.98 0.47 3.25
N GLU A 121 -5.26 0.59 3.55
CA GLU A 121 -6.03 -0.41 4.28
C GLU A 121 -7.32 -0.71 3.54
N PHE A 122 -7.53 -1.98 3.21
CA PHE A 122 -8.71 -2.48 2.52
C PHE A 122 -9.51 -3.36 3.48
N ASN A 123 -10.79 -3.09 3.64
CA ASN A 123 -11.70 -3.79 4.54
C ASN A 123 -12.90 -4.35 3.77
N CYS A 124 -13.07 -5.67 3.74
CA CYS A 124 -14.24 -6.35 3.19
C CYS A 124 -15.35 -6.39 4.23
N VAL A 125 -16.55 -5.92 3.86
CA VAL A 125 -17.70 -5.87 4.78
C VAL A 125 -18.75 -6.88 4.32
N VAL A 126 -19.13 -7.78 5.23
CA VAL A 126 -20.20 -8.77 5.02
C VAL A 126 -21.05 -8.81 6.30
N ASP A 127 -22.37 -8.79 6.15
CA ASP A 127 -23.34 -8.87 7.25
C ASP A 127 -23.04 -7.91 8.44
N GLY A 128 -22.62 -6.68 8.11
CA GLY A 128 -22.36 -5.65 9.12
C GLY A 128 -21.01 -5.76 9.84
N LYS A 129 -20.13 -6.68 9.41
CA LYS A 129 -18.81 -6.93 10.03
C LYS A 129 -17.70 -6.92 8.99
N ILE A 130 -16.50 -6.57 9.44
CA ILE A 130 -15.29 -6.71 8.62
C ILE A 130 -14.86 -8.18 8.65
N THR A 131 -14.81 -8.84 7.49
CA THR A 131 -14.42 -10.25 7.37
C THR A 131 -12.99 -10.43 6.89
N LYS A 132 -12.46 -9.47 6.12
CA LYS A 132 -11.10 -9.53 5.56
C LYS A 132 -10.47 -8.15 5.57
N THR A 133 -9.20 -8.09 5.93
CA THR A 133 -8.42 -6.86 5.88
C THR A 133 -7.10 -7.08 5.17
N GLY A 134 -6.69 -6.13 4.33
CA GLY A 134 -5.32 -5.98 3.85
C GLY A 134 -4.76 -4.64 4.28
N LEU A 135 -3.78 -4.64 5.19
CA LEU A 135 -3.10 -3.45 5.68
C LEU A 135 -1.66 -3.40 5.17
N PHE A 136 -1.37 -2.37 4.40
CA PHE A 136 -0.07 -2.12 3.80
C PHE A 136 0.55 -0.88 4.41
N LEU A 137 1.83 -0.98 4.79
CA LEU A 137 2.56 0.09 5.48
C LEU A 137 3.91 0.31 4.81
N ASP A 138 4.34 1.56 4.73
CA ASP A 138 5.71 1.90 4.32
C ASP A 138 6.66 1.86 5.54
N LEU A 139 7.01 0.64 5.97
CA LEU A 139 7.90 0.46 7.12
C LEU A 139 9.35 0.88 6.83
N LEU A 140 9.79 0.86 5.57
CA LEU A 140 11.07 1.45 5.19
C LEU A 140 11.04 2.98 5.36
N GLY A 141 9.91 3.62 5.07
CA GLY A 141 9.68 5.04 5.36
C GLY A 141 9.68 5.36 6.86
N MET A 142 9.25 4.43 7.70
CA MET A 142 9.40 4.55 9.16
C MET A 142 10.87 4.45 9.59
N MET A 143 11.64 3.50 9.03
CA MET A 143 13.08 3.38 9.28
C MET A 143 13.87 4.62 8.83
N ASP A 144 13.50 5.23 7.70
CA ASP A 144 14.08 6.49 7.24
C ASP A 144 13.82 7.64 8.25
N GLN A 145 12.59 7.78 8.72
CA GLN A 145 12.22 8.75 9.76
C GLN A 145 12.93 8.50 11.10
N ALA A 146 13.21 7.24 11.44
CA ALA A 146 13.96 6.85 12.63
C ALA A 146 15.48 7.10 12.50
N GLY A 147 15.98 7.44 11.31
CA GLY A 147 17.39 7.63 11.04
C GLY A 147 18.19 6.32 10.89
N CYS A 148 17.51 5.21 10.57
CA CYS A 148 18.12 3.90 10.34
C CYS A 148 17.73 3.29 8.99
N TYR A 149 17.65 4.13 7.95
CA TYR A 149 17.34 3.71 6.59
C TYR A 149 18.27 2.56 6.11
N PRO A 150 17.72 1.41 5.67
CA PRO A 150 18.53 0.20 5.48
C PRO A 150 19.04 -0.01 4.03
N LEU A 151 18.70 0.84 3.07
CA LEU A 151 18.96 0.61 1.65
C LEU A 151 19.96 1.62 1.04
N PRO A 152 20.51 1.33 -0.15
CA PRO A 152 21.24 2.31 -0.96
C PRO A 152 20.35 3.52 -1.36
N PRO A 153 20.93 4.59 -1.93
CA PRO A 153 20.17 5.73 -2.42
C PRO A 153 19.06 5.34 -3.41
N SER A 154 17.87 5.95 -3.24
CA SER A 154 16.72 5.73 -4.10
C SER A 154 16.84 6.46 -5.45
N THR A 155 16.21 5.91 -6.50
CA THR A 155 16.17 6.50 -7.84
C THR A 155 15.17 7.67 -7.94
N GLY A 156 14.07 7.60 -7.19
CA GLY A 156 13.14 8.69 -6.93
C GLY A 156 13.41 9.37 -5.59
N LYS A 157 12.49 10.22 -5.13
CA LYS A 157 12.61 10.94 -3.86
C LYS A 157 11.54 10.52 -2.87
N HIS A 158 11.95 10.00 -1.71
CA HIS A 158 11.06 9.80 -0.56
C HIS A 158 10.87 11.11 0.21
N PHE A 159 9.62 11.36 0.62
CA PHE A 159 9.16 12.42 1.51
C PHE A 159 7.75 12.06 1.99
N VAL A 160 7.14 12.87 2.88
CA VAL A 160 5.73 12.67 3.25
C VAL A 160 4.86 13.01 2.04
N TYR A 161 4.29 11.99 1.41
CA TYR A 161 3.51 12.20 0.20
C TYR A 161 2.18 12.86 0.54
N PRO A 162 1.73 13.84 -0.26
CA PRO A 162 0.43 14.44 -0.07
C PRO A 162 -0.68 13.46 -0.49
N GLY A 163 -1.88 13.68 0.03
CA GLY A 163 -3.10 13.20 -0.60
C GLY A 163 -3.37 13.86 -1.96
N PRO A 164 -4.54 13.58 -2.56
CA PRO A 164 -4.88 14.10 -3.88
C PRO A 164 -4.76 15.61 -3.97
N ARG A 165 -4.22 16.11 -5.08
CA ARG A 165 -3.98 17.54 -5.31
C ARG A 165 -5.21 18.41 -5.03
N ASN A 166 -6.40 17.89 -5.31
CA ASN A 166 -7.67 18.61 -5.20
C ASN A 166 -8.36 18.45 -3.85
N HIS A 167 -7.76 17.70 -2.90
CA HIS A 167 -8.33 17.42 -1.58
C HIS A 167 -9.73 16.78 -1.62
N ASP A 168 -10.03 16.04 -2.70
CA ASP A 168 -11.32 15.42 -3.01
C ASP A 168 -11.33 13.89 -2.77
N GLY A 169 -10.31 13.37 -2.08
CA GLY A 169 -10.11 11.93 -1.86
C GLY A 169 -11.06 11.26 -0.86
N LEU A 170 -11.75 12.03 -0.01
CA LEU A 170 -12.59 11.50 1.07
C LEU A 170 -14.05 11.40 0.64
N LEU A 171 -14.42 10.27 0.02
CA LEU A 171 -15.79 10.02 -0.45
C LEU A 171 -16.64 9.38 0.65
N PHE A 172 -17.08 10.19 1.62
CA PHE A 172 -17.96 9.73 2.71
C PHE A 172 -19.40 9.45 2.26
N GLU A 173 -19.82 10.10 1.17
CA GLU A 173 -21.06 9.80 0.46
C GLU A 173 -20.74 8.99 -0.80
N ASP A 174 -21.72 8.23 -1.28
CA ASP A 174 -21.58 7.50 -2.53
C ASP A 174 -21.40 8.48 -3.69
N ALA A 175 -20.37 8.26 -4.50
CA ALA A 175 -20.20 8.99 -5.75
C ALA A 175 -21.22 8.53 -6.81
N ALA A 176 -21.38 9.36 -7.85
CA ALA A 176 -22.12 8.99 -9.04
C ALA A 176 -21.54 7.68 -9.64
N PRO A 177 -22.33 6.60 -9.80
CA PRO A 177 -21.82 5.30 -10.24
C PRO A 177 -21.07 5.33 -11.57
N GLU A 178 -21.51 6.18 -12.50
CA GLU A 178 -20.90 6.37 -13.82
C GLU A 178 -19.44 6.82 -13.75
N GLU A 179 -19.07 7.62 -12.75
CA GLU A 179 -17.69 8.10 -12.58
C GLU A 179 -16.76 6.94 -12.18
N GLY A 180 -17.22 6.07 -11.28
CA GLY A 180 -16.47 4.87 -10.89
C GLY A 180 -16.28 3.90 -12.06
N VAL A 181 -17.31 3.71 -12.89
CA VAL A 181 -17.23 2.88 -14.11
C VAL A 181 -16.21 3.46 -15.10
N ALA A 182 -16.26 4.77 -15.35
CA ALA A 182 -15.31 5.45 -16.24
C ALA A 182 -13.87 5.35 -15.72
N THR A 183 -13.66 5.55 -14.41
CA THR A 183 -12.34 5.43 -13.78
C THR A 183 -11.79 4.02 -13.92
N LEU A 184 -12.59 3.00 -13.59
CA LEU A 184 -12.15 1.61 -13.68
C LEU A 184 -11.83 1.20 -15.13
N ALA A 185 -12.63 1.66 -16.09
CA ALA A 185 -12.40 1.41 -17.51
C ALA A 185 -11.07 1.99 -18.00
N LEU A 186 -10.72 3.22 -17.58
CA LEU A 186 -9.43 3.83 -17.93
C LEU A 186 -8.24 3.07 -17.34
N VAL A 187 -8.34 2.61 -16.09
CA VAL A 187 -7.30 1.82 -15.43
C VAL A 187 -7.16 0.46 -16.10
N ASN A 188 -8.27 -0.19 -16.46
CA ASN A 188 -8.27 -1.44 -17.23
C ASN A 188 -7.55 -1.29 -18.57
N LYS A 189 -7.91 -0.26 -19.33
CA LYS A 189 -7.23 0.06 -20.59
C LYS A 189 -5.71 0.28 -20.38
N MET A 190 -5.31 0.97 -19.31
CA MET A 190 -3.90 1.19 -18.99
C MET A 190 -3.16 -0.14 -18.70
N VAL A 191 -3.78 -1.03 -17.92
CA VAL A 191 -3.25 -2.36 -17.62
C VAL A 191 -3.13 -3.21 -18.89
N ASP A 192 -4.11 -3.16 -19.78
CA ASP A 192 -4.08 -3.88 -21.06
C ASP A 192 -2.97 -3.37 -21.98
N ASP A 193 -2.82 -2.05 -22.12
CA ASP A 193 -1.74 -1.40 -22.90
C ASP A 193 -0.34 -1.84 -22.38
N LEU A 194 -0.15 -1.92 -21.06
CA LEU A 194 1.10 -2.38 -20.44
C LEU A 194 1.32 -3.88 -20.56
N SER A 195 0.25 -4.69 -20.51
CA SER A 195 0.33 -6.14 -20.64
C SER A 195 0.73 -6.53 -22.06
N ALA A 196 0.10 -5.92 -23.07
CA ALA A 196 0.47 -6.10 -24.47
C ALA A 196 1.94 -5.70 -24.73
N LEU A 197 2.44 -4.65 -24.08
CA LEU A 197 3.85 -4.26 -24.17
C LEU A 197 4.77 -5.33 -23.56
N ASN A 198 4.41 -5.90 -22.41
CA ASN A 198 5.19 -6.98 -21.79
C ASN A 198 5.23 -8.23 -22.68
N ASP A 199 4.09 -8.63 -23.24
CA ASP A 199 3.97 -9.80 -24.10
C ASP A 199 4.72 -9.64 -25.42
N SER A 200 4.89 -8.40 -25.91
CA SER A 200 5.70 -8.09 -27.10
C SER A 200 7.20 -8.36 -26.91
N GLY A 201 7.68 -8.54 -25.67
CA GLY A 201 9.10 -8.68 -25.35
C GLY A 201 9.91 -7.38 -25.43
N ALA A 202 9.26 -6.23 -25.64
CA ALA A 202 9.92 -4.94 -25.67
C ALA A 202 10.58 -4.62 -24.32
N MET A 203 11.89 -4.38 -24.29
CA MET A 203 12.58 -4.03 -23.05
C MET A 203 12.30 -2.58 -22.62
N GLY A 204 12.03 -1.69 -23.58
CA GLY A 204 11.63 -0.31 -23.34
C GLY A 204 10.11 -0.12 -23.27
N CYS A 205 9.72 1.10 -22.91
CA CYS A 205 8.37 1.61 -23.06
C CYS A 205 8.51 3.01 -23.65
N PRO A 206 8.08 3.28 -24.89
CA PRO A 206 8.04 4.65 -25.39
C PRO A 206 7.09 5.52 -24.53
N PRO A 207 7.44 6.77 -24.20
CA PRO A 207 6.58 7.67 -23.42
C PRO A 207 5.14 7.76 -23.94
N GLU A 208 4.98 7.65 -25.26
CA GLU A 208 3.69 7.72 -25.97
C GLU A 208 2.74 6.59 -25.56
N VAL A 209 3.27 5.43 -25.17
CA VAL A 209 2.45 4.30 -24.68
C VAL A 209 1.78 4.69 -23.36
N LEU A 210 2.54 5.28 -22.43
CA LEU A 210 1.99 5.76 -21.16
C LEU A 210 1.04 6.95 -21.39
N ALA A 211 1.39 7.88 -22.28
CA ALA A 211 0.60 9.08 -22.58
C ALA A 211 -0.81 8.78 -23.12
N LYS A 212 -1.08 7.54 -23.59
CA LYS A 212 -2.44 7.11 -23.95
C LYS A 212 -3.41 7.19 -22.77
N SER A 213 -2.96 6.85 -21.57
CA SER A 213 -3.81 6.75 -20.37
C SER A 213 -3.35 7.67 -19.23
N TRP A 214 -2.10 8.13 -19.25
CA TRP A 214 -1.53 9.01 -18.23
C TRP A 214 -1.42 10.45 -18.69
N SER A 215 -1.60 11.37 -17.75
CA SER A 215 -1.24 12.77 -17.90
C SER A 215 0.26 12.89 -18.16
N LYS A 216 0.66 13.87 -18.98
CA LYS A 216 2.08 14.22 -19.17
C LYS A 216 2.74 14.65 -17.85
N ASP A 217 1.94 15.23 -16.95
CA ASP A 217 2.33 15.73 -15.63
C ASP A 217 1.95 14.73 -14.54
N MET A 218 1.92 13.43 -14.86
CA MET A 218 1.57 12.41 -13.87
C MET A 218 2.57 12.36 -12.71
N ILE A 219 2.07 12.02 -11.52
CA ILE A 219 2.89 11.78 -10.33
C ILE A 219 2.75 10.32 -9.91
N TRP A 220 3.89 9.70 -9.61
CA TRP A 220 3.94 8.35 -9.06
C TRP A 220 4.61 8.39 -7.69
N TYR A 221 3.85 8.07 -6.65
CA TYR A 221 4.26 8.04 -5.25
C TYR A 221 4.55 6.61 -4.80
N GLY A 222 5.75 6.13 -5.12
CA GLY A 222 6.24 4.80 -4.75
C GLY A 222 6.74 4.68 -3.32
N PRO A 223 6.91 3.45 -2.80
CA PRO A 223 7.39 3.23 -1.44
C PRO A 223 8.81 3.77 -1.22
N CYS A 224 9.15 4.06 0.04
CA CYS A 224 10.52 4.33 0.45
C CYS A 224 11.44 3.19 0.00
N GLY A 225 12.63 3.52 -0.51
CA GLY A 225 13.46 2.57 -1.29
C GLY A 225 13.44 2.86 -2.79
N ILE A 226 12.27 3.19 -3.35
CA ILE A 226 12.14 3.65 -4.74
C ILE A 226 11.94 5.16 -4.79
N GLY A 227 11.02 5.68 -3.98
CA GLY A 227 10.68 7.10 -3.92
C GLY A 227 9.69 7.55 -5.01
N ALA A 228 9.28 8.80 -4.94
CA ALA A 228 8.35 9.41 -5.90
C ALA A 228 9.06 9.96 -7.14
N SER A 229 8.29 10.06 -8.23
CA SER A 229 8.70 10.63 -9.52
C SER A 229 7.59 11.50 -10.11
N TYR A 230 7.96 12.46 -10.96
CA TYR A 230 7.04 13.43 -11.56
C TYR A 230 7.31 13.60 -13.06
N THR A 231 6.26 13.50 -13.88
CA THR A 231 6.25 13.39 -15.35
C THR A 231 6.59 12.00 -15.87
N ILE A 232 6.08 11.66 -17.05
CA ILE A 232 6.34 10.38 -17.72
C ILE A 232 7.86 10.10 -17.85
N PRO A 233 8.71 10.99 -18.41
CA PRO A 233 10.13 10.68 -18.57
C PRO A 233 10.85 10.36 -17.26
N ARG A 234 10.48 11.04 -16.16
CA ARG A 234 11.09 10.77 -14.85
C ARG A 234 10.55 9.50 -14.22
N TYR A 235 9.25 9.22 -14.33
CA TYR A 235 8.70 7.93 -13.93
C TYR A 235 9.41 6.77 -14.64
N GLN A 236 9.68 6.92 -15.94
CA GLN A 236 10.40 5.91 -16.71
C GLN A 236 11.82 5.72 -16.22
N GLN A 237 12.57 6.81 -16.08
CA GLN A 237 13.95 6.76 -15.62
C GLN A 237 14.08 6.25 -14.17
N GLN A 238 13.17 6.65 -13.29
CA GLN A 238 13.31 6.46 -11.84
C GLN A 238 12.60 5.21 -11.34
N HIS A 239 11.61 4.67 -12.05
CA HIS A 239 10.91 3.46 -11.64
C HIS A 239 10.74 2.44 -12.77
N GLN A 240 10.06 2.81 -13.85
CA GLN A 240 9.63 1.83 -14.87
C GLN A 240 10.81 1.07 -15.48
N LEU A 241 11.85 1.77 -15.95
CA LEU A 241 13.00 1.14 -16.59
C LEU A 241 13.89 0.39 -15.57
N PRO A 242 14.19 0.93 -14.37
CA PRO A 242 14.84 0.14 -13.32
C PRO A 242 14.10 -1.16 -13.02
N PHE A 243 12.77 -1.13 -12.87
CA PHE A 243 11.98 -2.34 -12.62
C PHE A 243 12.01 -3.31 -13.81
N ARG A 244 11.90 -2.81 -15.04
CA ARG A 244 11.90 -3.65 -16.26
C ARG A 244 13.24 -4.31 -16.53
N ASN A 245 14.33 -3.57 -16.39
CA ASN A 245 15.68 -3.98 -16.81
C ASN A 245 16.38 -4.83 -15.74
N ASN A 246 16.06 -4.63 -14.46
CA ASN A 246 16.78 -5.24 -13.34
C ASN A 246 16.02 -6.41 -12.68
N LEU A 247 14.85 -6.77 -13.23
CA LEU A 247 14.05 -7.91 -12.79
C LEU A 247 13.70 -8.79 -14.00
N LYS A 248 14.02 -10.09 -13.96
CA LYS A 248 13.65 -11.10 -14.97
C LYS A 248 12.48 -11.97 -14.49
N ASP A 249 11.97 -12.80 -15.39
CA ASP A 249 10.90 -13.78 -15.13
C ASP A 249 9.63 -13.20 -14.48
N LYS A 250 9.30 -11.94 -14.80
CA LYS A 250 8.17 -11.22 -14.22
C LYS A 250 6.86 -11.94 -14.57
N LYS A 251 6.06 -12.26 -13.56
CA LYS A 251 4.72 -12.86 -13.71
C LYS A 251 3.71 -12.07 -12.90
N PHE A 252 2.60 -11.70 -13.53
CA PHE A 252 1.43 -11.18 -12.84
C PHE A 252 0.62 -12.33 -12.25
N ASN A 253 0.30 -12.25 -10.96
CA ASN A 253 -0.41 -13.29 -10.20
C ASN A 253 -1.86 -12.92 -9.91
N GLY A 254 -2.29 -11.70 -10.26
CA GLY A 254 -3.66 -11.23 -10.06
C GLY A 254 -3.83 -10.25 -8.90
N HIS A 255 -5.09 -9.89 -8.67
CA HIS A 255 -5.54 -9.07 -7.56
C HIS A 255 -6.37 -9.91 -6.59
N VAL A 256 -6.35 -9.53 -5.32
CA VAL A 256 -7.32 -10.01 -4.32
C VAL A 256 -8.54 -9.10 -4.33
N CYS A 257 -8.30 -7.80 -4.43
CA CYS A 257 -9.34 -6.79 -4.46
C CYS A 257 -9.03 -5.75 -5.53
N ARG A 258 -10.05 -5.34 -6.29
CA ARG A 258 -9.98 -4.23 -7.23
C ARG A 258 -11.34 -3.57 -7.37
N PHE A 259 -11.40 -2.24 -7.24
CA PHE A 259 -12.64 -1.47 -7.43
C PHE A 259 -12.35 0.01 -7.69
N ALA A 260 -13.41 0.78 -7.98
CA ALA A 260 -13.34 2.22 -8.16
C ALA A 260 -14.59 2.93 -7.61
N GLU A 261 -14.42 4.20 -7.23
CA GLU A 261 -15.49 5.10 -6.85
C GLU A 261 -15.13 6.54 -7.21
N GLY A 262 -16.04 7.24 -7.86
CA GLY A 262 -15.78 8.59 -8.35
C GLY A 262 -14.56 8.60 -9.27
N ASN A 263 -13.62 9.51 -9.00
CA ASN A 263 -12.37 9.67 -9.74
C ASN A 263 -11.24 8.76 -9.23
N PHE A 264 -11.50 7.87 -8.27
CA PHE A 264 -10.49 7.05 -7.66
C PHE A 264 -10.68 5.57 -7.99
N SER A 265 -9.57 4.86 -8.11
CA SER A 265 -9.58 3.40 -8.16
C SER A 265 -8.47 2.84 -7.31
N CYS A 266 -8.62 1.59 -6.88
CA CYS A 266 -7.59 0.91 -6.13
C CYS A 266 -7.60 -0.58 -6.38
N PHE A 267 -6.44 -1.20 -6.20
CA PHE A 267 -6.32 -2.64 -6.08
C PHE A 267 -5.19 -3.02 -5.14
N PHE A 268 -5.23 -4.27 -4.69
CA PHE A 268 -4.06 -4.93 -4.12
C PHE A 268 -3.96 -6.40 -4.55
N GLY A 269 -2.74 -6.92 -4.60
CA GLY A 269 -2.46 -8.33 -4.84
C GLY A 269 -1.61 -8.96 -3.75
N TRP A 270 -1.80 -10.26 -3.55
CA TRP A 270 -1.17 -11.04 -2.47
C TRP A 270 -0.89 -12.50 -2.89
N PRO A 271 0.15 -12.77 -3.73
CA PRO A 271 1.02 -11.79 -4.37
C PRO A 271 0.41 -11.14 -5.60
N ASN A 272 0.89 -9.95 -5.94
CA ASN A 272 0.51 -9.27 -7.17
C ASN A 272 1.45 -9.65 -8.32
N LEU A 273 2.74 -9.70 -8.03
CA LEU A 273 3.81 -9.99 -8.99
C LEU A 273 4.79 -11.00 -8.40
N SER A 274 5.45 -11.78 -9.25
CA SER A 274 6.66 -12.52 -8.90
C SER A 274 7.77 -12.21 -9.91
N ASN A 275 9.01 -12.15 -9.46
CA ASN A 275 10.17 -11.83 -10.30
C ASN A 275 11.48 -12.34 -9.69
N THR A 276 12.55 -12.32 -10.48
CA THR A 276 13.92 -12.67 -10.04
C THR A 276 14.84 -11.48 -10.30
N PRO A 277 15.61 -10.97 -9.32
CA PRO A 277 16.48 -9.82 -9.53
C PRO A 277 17.73 -10.15 -10.33
N THR A 278 18.04 -9.36 -11.36
CA THR A 278 19.30 -9.45 -12.12
C THR A 278 20.38 -8.48 -11.62
N GLY A 279 20.03 -7.65 -10.64
CA GLY A 279 20.91 -6.64 -10.03
C GLY A 279 20.58 -5.23 -10.50
N GLY A 280 20.80 -4.23 -9.63
CA GLY A 280 20.51 -2.81 -9.86
C GLY A 280 19.13 -2.36 -9.38
N PHE A 281 18.15 -3.26 -9.20
CA PHE A 281 16.86 -2.90 -8.59
C PHE A 281 17.10 -2.52 -7.12
N LEU A 282 16.61 -1.34 -6.69
CA LEU A 282 16.90 -0.73 -5.37
C LEU A 282 18.41 -0.50 -5.10
N GLY A 283 19.25 -0.50 -6.15
CA GLY A 283 20.70 -0.45 -5.99
C GLY A 283 21.31 -1.73 -5.40
N MET A 284 20.55 -2.83 -5.36
CA MET A 284 20.97 -4.10 -4.77
C MET A 284 21.64 -5.02 -5.81
N THR A 285 22.41 -5.99 -5.35
CA THR A 285 22.95 -7.06 -6.20
C THR A 285 21.83 -7.96 -6.72
N GLY A 286 22.09 -8.66 -7.83
CA GLY A 286 21.18 -9.68 -8.34
C GLY A 286 21.20 -10.97 -7.52
N GLY A 287 20.36 -11.91 -7.92
CA GLY A 287 20.25 -13.24 -7.33
C GLY A 287 19.40 -14.17 -8.19
N GLU A 288 19.30 -15.43 -7.79
CA GLU A 288 18.50 -16.44 -8.51
C GLU A 288 17.20 -16.80 -7.76
N VAL A 289 16.92 -16.16 -6.62
CA VAL A 289 15.69 -16.40 -5.87
C VAL A 289 14.53 -15.66 -6.54
N ARG A 290 13.56 -16.42 -7.03
CA ARG A 290 12.27 -15.90 -7.48
C ARG A 290 11.45 -15.47 -6.27
N ALA A 291 11.22 -14.17 -6.11
CA ALA A 291 10.46 -13.60 -5.00
C ALA A 291 9.07 -13.11 -5.41
N ASN A 292 8.16 -13.15 -4.44
CA ASN A 292 6.81 -12.59 -4.52
C ASN A 292 6.79 -11.14 -4.03
N MET A 293 5.98 -10.30 -4.68
CA MET A 293 5.74 -8.90 -4.31
C MET A 293 4.26 -8.66 -4.05
N GLN A 294 3.98 -8.11 -2.87
CA GLN A 294 2.65 -7.63 -2.51
C GLN A 294 2.60 -6.17 -2.89
N VAL A 295 1.59 -5.78 -3.66
CA VAL A 295 1.51 -4.45 -4.26
C VAL A 295 0.11 -3.90 -4.07
N VAL A 296 0.05 -2.62 -3.70
CA VAL A 296 -1.13 -1.78 -3.71
C VAL A 296 -0.91 -0.68 -4.73
N ASP A 297 -1.94 -0.41 -5.51
CA ASP A 297 -2.04 0.82 -6.28
C ASP A 297 -3.36 1.52 -5.95
N VAL A 298 -3.27 2.83 -5.76
CA VAL A 298 -4.42 3.74 -5.74
C VAL A 298 -4.20 4.79 -6.82
N TYR A 299 -5.19 5.01 -7.67
CA TYR A 299 -5.11 5.95 -8.79
C TYR A 299 -6.13 7.07 -8.65
N TYR A 300 -5.77 8.25 -9.12
CA TYR A 300 -6.68 9.36 -9.38
C TYR A 300 -6.80 9.62 -10.89
N ARG A 301 -8.04 9.69 -11.37
CA ARG A 301 -8.39 10.11 -12.72
C ARG A 301 -8.78 11.59 -12.74
N ASP A 302 -8.18 12.34 -13.65
CA ASP A 302 -8.56 13.71 -14.00
C ASP A 302 -8.98 13.72 -15.48
N GLY A 303 -10.27 13.96 -15.73
CA GLY A 303 -10.85 13.87 -17.07
C GLY A 303 -10.67 12.47 -17.68
N ASP A 304 -9.97 12.40 -18.82
CA ASP A 304 -9.68 11.18 -19.57
C ASP A 304 -8.30 10.58 -19.25
N LYS A 305 -7.60 11.08 -18.21
CA LYS A 305 -6.23 10.66 -17.86
C LYS A 305 -6.08 10.28 -16.40
N LEU A 306 -5.14 9.38 -16.14
CA LEU A 306 -4.59 9.14 -14.80
C LEU A 306 -3.59 10.24 -14.48
N SER A 307 -3.75 10.90 -13.34
CA SER A 307 -2.94 12.06 -12.94
C SER A 307 -2.03 11.72 -11.76
N GLU A 308 -2.52 10.99 -10.77
CA GLU A 308 -1.75 10.62 -9.58
C GLU A 308 -1.89 9.12 -9.29
N ASN A 309 -0.82 8.53 -8.77
CA ASN A 309 -0.84 7.15 -8.32
C ASN A 309 0.03 6.93 -7.08
N TRP A 310 -0.60 6.37 -6.06
CA TRP A 310 0.00 6.05 -4.78
C TRP A 310 0.21 4.53 -4.70
N VAL A 311 1.48 4.13 -4.64
CA VAL A 311 1.87 2.72 -4.62
C VAL A 311 2.56 2.36 -3.31
N LEU A 312 2.18 1.20 -2.77
CA LEU A 312 2.91 0.52 -1.70
C LEU A 312 3.35 -0.85 -2.21
N ILE A 313 4.62 -1.18 -1.99
CA ILE A 313 5.17 -2.51 -2.24
C ILE A 313 5.75 -2.99 -0.93
N ASP A 314 5.46 -4.24 -0.55
CA ASP A 314 6.06 -4.89 0.61
C ASP A 314 7.54 -5.24 0.32
N LEU A 315 8.36 -4.19 0.19
CA LEU A 315 9.79 -4.30 -0.06
C LEU A 315 10.52 -5.06 1.06
N PRO A 316 10.18 -4.90 2.36
CA PRO A 316 10.75 -5.75 3.40
C PRO A 316 10.53 -7.24 3.12
N TYR A 317 9.33 -7.66 2.70
CA TYR A 317 9.09 -9.06 2.33
C TYR A 317 9.88 -9.50 1.10
N TRP A 318 9.96 -8.64 0.08
CA TRP A 318 10.74 -8.96 -1.11
C TRP A 318 12.22 -9.15 -0.78
N LEU A 319 12.80 -8.26 0.04
CA LEU A 319 14.20 -8.34 0.50
C LEU A 319 14.45 -9.56 1.38
N GLN A 320 13.52 -9.90 2.28
CA GLN A 320 13.63 -11.07 3.15
C GLN A 320 13.72 -12.36 2.32
N GLN A 321 12.92 -12.49 1.26
CA GLN A 321 13.01 -13.64 0.34
C GLN A 321 14.37 -13.69 -0.38
N GLN A 322 15.04 -12.56 -0.58
CA GLN A 322 16.40 -12.49 -1.13
C GLN A 322 17.49 -12.72 -0.07
N GLY A 323 17.13 -13.07 1.17
CA GLY A 323 18.06 -13.32 2.26
C GLY A 323 18.48 -12.07 3.05
N LEU A 324 17.78 -10.95 2.86
CA LEU A 324 18.01 -9.72 3.64
C LEU A 324 16.79 -9.37 4.49
N ASP A 325 16.80 -9.76 5.76
CA ASP A 325 15.87 -9.23 6.75
C ASP A 325 16.38 -7.88 7.28
N VAL A 326 15.71 -6.79 6.86
CA VAL A 326 16.08 -5.44 7.25
C VAL A 326 15.77 -5.12 8.71
N PHE A 327 14.76 -5.77 9.32
CA PHE A 327 14.39 -5.54 10.71
C PHE A 327 15.32 -6.30 11.65
N GLU A 328 15.61 -7.58 11.36
CA GLU A 328 16.57 -8.38 12.13
C GLU A 328 17.96 -7.74 12.12
N ARG A 329 18.44 -7.34 10.93
CA ARG A 329 19.74 -6.65 10.80
C ARG A 329 19.77 -5.35 11.60
N THR A 330 18.69 -4.57 11.55
CA THR A 330 18.61 -3.30 12.30
C THR A 330 18.62 -3.55 13.79
N SER A 331 17.83 -4.52 14.27
CA SER A 331 17.81 -4.90 15.70
C SER A 331 19.20 -5.32 16.18
N THR A 332 19.90 -6.17 15.43
CA THR A 332 21.24 -6.65 15.78
C THR A 332 22.28 -5.52 15.88
N ILE A 333 22.19 -4.51 14.99
CA ILE A 333 23.15 -3.40 14.95
C ILE A 333 22.80 -2.31 15.98
N MET A 334 21.52 -2.00 16.12
CA MET A 334 21.05 -0.83 16.88
C MET A 334 20.71 -1.15 18.33
N ASN A 335 20.34 -2.41 18.63
CA ASN A 335 19.97 -2.90 19.96
C ASN A 335 20.75 -4.18 20.35
N PRO A 336 22.10 -4.19 20.29
CA PRO A 336 22.86 -5.40 20.62
C PRO A 336 22.70 -5.77 22.10
N THR A 337 22.36 -7.03 22.37
CA THR A 337 22.46 -7.62 23.71
C THR A 337 23.93 -7.97 23.95
N LEU A 338 24.56 -7.32 24.93
CA LEU A 338 25.96 -7.57 25.33
C LEU A 338 26.10 -8.79 26.24
#